data_AF-A0A2K3L3Y7-F1
#
_entry.id   AF-A0A2K3L3Y7-F1
#
_cell.length_a   1.000
_cell.length_b   1.000
_cell.length_c   1.000
_cell.angle_alpha   90.00
_cell.angle_beta   90.00
_cell.angle_gamma   90.00
#
_symmetry.space_group_name_H-M   'P 1'
#
loop_
_entity.id
_entity.type
_entity.pdbx_description
1 polymer ?
#
loop_
_entity_poly.entity_id
_entity_poly.type
_entity_poly.pdbx_seq_one_letter_code
_entity_poly.pdbx_strand_id
1 'polypeptide(L)'
;GTSYENMTIIVQNYVESLISKYPYWNRTLGADHFFVTCHDVGVRATEGLPLLVKNSIRAVCSPSYDVGFIPHKDVALPQVLQPFALPAGGNDVENR
;
A
#
# COMPACT_ATOMS: atom_id res chain seq x y z
N GLY A 1 -5.30 -11.56 15.37
CA GLY A 1 -5.45 -10.42 14.43
C GLY A 1 -5.77 -10.91 13.03
N THR A 2 -6.23 -10.05 12.11
CA THR A 2 -6.50 -10.41 10.70
C THR A 2 -5.21 -10.87 9.99
N SER A 3 -5.26 -11.97 9.22
CA SER A 3 -4.11 -12.47 8.45
C SER A 3 -3.74 -11.53 7.29
N TYR A 4 -2.51 -11.63 6.76
CA TYR A 4 -2.06 -10.76 5.66
C TYR A 4 -2.88 -11.04 4.39
N GLU A 5 -3.16 -12.32 4.14
CA GLU A 5 -4.03 -12.78 3.05
C GLU A 5 -5.43 -12.14 3.13
N ASN A 6 -6.02 -12.12 4.33
CA ASN A 6 -7.33 -11.49 4.53
C ASN A 6 -7.28 -9.98 4.28
N MET A 7 -6.19 -9.29 4.65
CA MET A 7 -6.04 -7.86 4.34
C MET A 7 -5.90 -7.60 2.84
N THR A 8 -5.14 -8.43 2.12
CA THR A 8 -5.04 -8.38 0.66
C THR A 8 -6.41 -8.51 0.00
N ILE A 9 -7.22 -9.49 0.43
CA ILE A 9 -8.58 -9.70 -0.11
C ILE A 9 -9.48 -8.48 0.17
N ILE A 10 -9.41 -7.91 1.38
CA ILE A 10 -10.18 -6.71 1.72
C ILE A 10 -9.81 -5.53 0.81
N VAL A 11 -8.52 -5.29 0.62
CA VAL A 11 -8.04 -4.20 -0.26
C VAL A 11 -8.42 -4.48 -1.72
N GLN A 12 -8.31 -5.73 -2.18
CA GLN A 12 -8.72 -6.13 -3.52
C GLN A 12 -10.19 -5.80 -3.78
N ASN A 13 -11.08 -6.27 -2.91
CA ASN A 13 -12.52 -6.00 -3.03
C ASN A 13 -12.82 -4.50 -3.02
N TYR A 14 -12.10 -3.74 -2.18
CA TYR A 14 -12.23 -2.29 -2.14
C TYR A 14 -11.81 -1.64 -3.47
N VAL A 15 -10.65 -2.00 -4.02
CA VAL A 15 -10.17 -1.50 -5.30
C VAL A 15 -11.11 -1.88 -6.44
N GLU A 16 -11.56 -3.12 -6.53
CA GLU A 16 -12.54 -3.57 -7.54
C GLU A 16 -13.86 -2.77 -7.46
N SER A 17 -14.31 -2.43 -6.26
CA SER A 17 -15.46 -1.55 -6.07
C SER A 17 -15.21 -0.12 -6.60
N LEU A 18 -13.99 0.42 -6.45
CA LEU A 18 -13.62 1.71 -7.01
C LEU A 18 -13.59 1.66 -8.54
N ILE A 19 -13.02 0.59 -9.12
CA ILE A 19 -12.93 0.39 -10.58
C ILE A 19 -14.32 0.36 -11.21
N SER A 20 -15.26 -0.37 -10.59
CA SER A 20 -16.64 -0.46 -11.07
C SER A 20 -17.42 0.84 -10.90
N LYS A 21 -17.17 1.59 -9.83
CA LYS A 21 -17.89 2.83 -9.52
C LYS A 21 -17.40 4.04 -10.31
N TYR A 22 -16.09 4.12 -10.58
CA TYR A 22 -15.47 5.30 -11.19
C TYR A 22 -14.91 4.97 -12.58
N PRO A 23 -15.58 5.38 -13.68
CA PRO A 23 -15.20 4.98 -15.04
C PRO A 23 -13.81 5.50 -15.45
N TYR A 24 -13.31 6.55 -14.81
CA TYR A 24 -12.00 7.12 -15.08
C TYR A 24 -10.84 6.20 -14.71
N TRP A 25 -11.05 5.22 -13.83
CA TRP A 25 -10.03 4.23 -13.52
C TRP A 25 -9.58 3.47 -14.78
N ASN A 26 -10.55 3.04 -15.60
CA ASN A 26 -10.30 2.25 -16.80
C ASN A 26 -9.66 3.07 -17.94
N ARG A 27 -9.64 4.40 -17.87
CA ARG A 27 -8.99 5.26 -18.87
C ARG A 27 -7.47 5.05 -18.91
N THR A 28 -6.87 4.81 -17.75
CA THR A 28 -5.41 4.70 -17.57
C THR A 28 -5.01 3.41 -16.86
N LEU A 29 -5.98 2.53 -16.57
CA LEU A 29 -5.81 1.36 -15.72
C LEU A 29 -5.25 1.72 -14.33
N GLY A 30 -5.61 2.89 -13.81
CA GLY A 30 -5.17 3.41 -12.52
C GLY A 30 -3.83 4.16 -12.55
N ALA A 31 -3.22 4.43 -13.71
CA ALA A 31 -1.88 5.03 -13.79
C ALA A 31 -1.81 6.51 -13.36
N ASP A 32 -2.93 7.22 -13.43
CA ASP A 32 -3.09 8.61 -12.96
C ASP A 32 -3.78 8.69 -11.59
N HIS A 33 -3.97 7.56 -10.91
CA HIS A 33 -4.51 7.49 -9.55
C HIS A 33 -3.37 7.25 -8.57
N PHE A 34 -3.53 7.79 -7.35
CA PHE A 34 -2.58 7.57 -6.28
C PHE A 34 -3.26 7.02 -5.02
N PHE A 35 -2.49 6.29 -4.23
CA PHE A 35 -2.91 5.83 -2.90
C PHE A 35 -1.78 6.05 -1.89
N VAL A 36 -2.15 6.16 -0.62
CA VAL A 36 -1.21 6.52 0.47
C VAL A 36 -1.08 5.34 1.43
N THR A 37 0.16 4.94 1.74
CA THR A 37 0.47 3.94 2.77
C THR A 37 1.53 4.48 3.71
N CYS A 38 1.24 4.53 5.02
CA CYS A 38 2.20 5.07 5.99
C CYS A 38 2.68 4.07 7.03
N HIS A 39 1.97 2.95 7.15
CA HIS A 39 2.36 1.83 8.01
C HIS A 39 2.71 0.62 7.13
N ASP A 40 3.63 -0.19 7.64
CA ASP A 40 4.09 -1.47 7.09
C ASP A 40 2.93 -2.42 6.72
N VAL A 41 1.89 -2.46 7.56
CA VAL A 41 0.66 -3.23 7.29
C VAL A 41 0.00 -2.78 5.99
N GLY A 42 -0.08 -1.48 5.74
CA GLY A 42 -0.66 -0.92 4.52
C GLY A 42 0.16 -1.25 3.28
N VAL A 43 1.50 -1.26 3.40
CA VAL A 43 2.39 -1.68 2.31
C VAL A 43 2.13 -3.16 1.97
N ARG A 44 2.20 -4.05 2.95
CA ARG A 44 2.00 -5.51 2.75
C ARG A 44 0.61 -5.86 2.21
N ALA A 45 -0.44 -5.18 2.66
CA ALA A 45 -1.80 -5.41 2.17
C ALA A 45 -1.96 -5.05 0.68
N THR A 46 -1.15 -4.11 0.17
CA THR A 46 -1.18 -3.70 -1.25
C THR A 46 -0.22 -4.50 -2.12
N GLU A 47 0.85 -5.07 -1.57
CA GLU A 47 1.83 -5.89 -2.32
C GLU A 47 1.20 -7.10 -3.02
N GLY A 48 0.13 -7.66 -2.45
CA GLY A 48 -0.62 -8.75 -3.08
C GLY A 48 -1.47 -8.34 -4.28
N LEU A 49 -1.54 -7.04 -4.62
CA LEU A 49 -2.29 -6.50 -5.76
C LEU A 49 -1.31 -5.96 -6.82
N PRO A 50 -0.72 -6.81 -7.67
CA PRO A 50 0.36 -6.41 -8.58
C PRO A 50 -0.08 -5.34 -9.58
N LEU A 51 -1.34 -5.33 -10.04
CA LEU A 51 -1.84 -4.30 -10.96
C LEU A 51 -1.97 -2.92 -10.29
N LEU A 52 -2.41 -2.88 -9.03
CA LEU A 52 -2.46 -1.65 -8.25
C LEU A 52 -1.06 -1.09 -8.03
N VAL A 53 -0.14 -1.93 -7.56
CA VAL A 53 1.25 -1.53 -7.27
C VAL A 53 2.02 -1.21 -8.53
N LYS A 54 1.71 -1.82 -9.68
CA LYS A 54 2.39 -1.51 -10.95
C LYS A 54 1.88 -0.20 -11.54
N ASN A 55 0.58 -0.02 -11.67
CA ASN A 55 0.01 1.10 -12.43
C ASN A 55 -0.11 2.36 -11.58
N SER A 56 -0.69 2.28 -10.38
CA SER A 56 -0.99 3.46 -9.56
C SER A 56 0.24 4.03 -8.87
N ILE A 57 0.21 5.34 -8.62
CA ILE A 57 1.25 6.07 -7.89
C ILE A 57 1.09 5.75 -6.40
N ARG A 58 2.15 5.27 -5.75
CA ARG A 58 2.11 5.03 -4.31
C ARG A 58 2.83 6.15 -3.57
N ALA A 59 2.16 6.75 -2.60
CA ALA A 59 2.77 7.69 -1.66
C ALA A 59 3.05 6.98 -0.34
N VAL A 60 4.33 6.87 0.04
CA VAL A 60 4.78 6.06 1.19
C VAL A 60 5.45 6.92 2.25
N CYS A 61 5.04 6.82 3.52
CA CYS A 61 5.67 7.57 4.63
C CYS A 61 7.01 6.99 5.13
N SER A 62 7.28 5.71 4.85
CA SER A 62 8.53 5.02 5.22
C SER A 62 9.09 4.27 4.01
N PRO A 63 9.50 4.97 2.95
CA PRO A 63 10.03 4.33 1.75
C PRO A 63 11.36 3.64 2.09
N SER A 64 11.51 2.37 1.73
CA SER A 64 12.82 1.72 1.69
C SER A 64 12.98 0.95 0.39
N TYR A 65 14.23 0.77 -0.05
CA TYR A 65 14.54 0.00 -1.26
C TYR A 65 14.16 -1.48 -1.10
N ASP A 66 14.09 -1.97 0.14
CA ASP A 66 13.83 -3.37 0.44
C ASP A 66 12.33 -3.73 0.40
N VAL A 67 11.44 -2.72 0.43
CA VAL A 67 9.99 -2.90 0.28
C VAL A 67 9.47 -2.20 -0.97
N GLY A 68 9.54 -2.91 -2.11
CA GLY A 68 8.73 -2.69 -3.31
C GLY A 68 8.66 -1.29 -3.92
N PHE A 69 9.41 -0.31 -3.44
CA PHE A 69 9.36 1.11 -3.81
C PHE A 69 9.91 1.31 -5.21
N ILE A 70 9.20 2.06 -6.05
CA ILE A 70 9.56 2.29 -7.46
C ILE A 70 10.00 3.76 -7.61
N PRO A 71 11.30 4.10 -7.59
CA PRO A 71 11.76 5.50 -7.47
C PRO A 71 11.33 6.44 -8.61
N HIS A 72 11.08 5.91 -9.80
CA HIS A 72 10.66 6.71 -10.96
C HIS A 72 9.14 6.94 -11.03
N LYS A 73 8.38 6.46 -10.04
CA LYS A 73 6.91 6.49 -10.04
C LYS A 73 6.33 6.83 -8.67
N ASP A 74 6.85 6.23 -7.60
CA ASP A 74 6.35 6.38 -6.24
C ASP A 74 6.87 7.66 -5.57
N VAL A 75 6.12 8.15 -4.58
CA VAL A 75 6.43 9.39 -3.86
C VAL A 75 6.76 9.08 -2.41
N ALA A 76 7.90 9.57 -1.95
CA ALA A 76 8.27 9.56 -0.54
C ALA A 76 7.56 10.70 0.20
N LEU A 77 6.79 10.37 1.23
CA LEU A 77 6.25 11.34 2.18
C LEU A 77 7.19 11.47 3.38
N PRO A 78 7.30 12.66 4.00
CA PRO A 78 8.09 12.82 5.21
C PRO A 78 7.53 11.92 6.32
N GLN A 79 8.42 11.17 6.97
CA GLN A 79 8.04 10.31 8.07
C GLN A 79 7.44 11.15 9.20
N VAL A 80 6.21 10.84 9.59
CA VAL A 80 5.62 11.44 10.79
C VAL A 80 6.25 10.75 11.98
N LEU A 81 7.14 11.44 12.68
CA LEU A 81 7.67 10.99 13.96
C LEU A 81 6.52 11.00 14.97
N GLN A 82 6.06 9.82 15.36
CA GLN A 82 5.21 9.69 16.52
C GLN A 82 6.01 10.11 17.76
N PRO A 83 5.39 10.73 18.77
CA PRO A 83 6.07 11.15 20.01
C PRO A 83 6.62 9.98 20.84
N PHE A 84 6.46 8.75 20.36
CA PHE A 84 6.97 7.51 20.93
C PHE A 84 7.46 6.61 19.80
N ALA A 85 8.53 5.85 20.05
CA ALA A 85 8.99 4.83 19.12
C ALA A 85 7.98 3.67 19.10
N LEU A 86 7.48 3.34 17.92
CA LEU A 86 6.90 2.00 17.72
C LEU A 86 8.05 0.98 17.78
N PRO A 87 7.84 -0.19 18.40
CA PRO A 87 8.79 -1.28 18.25
C PRO A 87 9.02 -1.54 16.76
N ALA A 88 10.26 -1.88 16.38
CA ALA A 88 10.57 -2.18 14.99
C ALA A 88 9.55 -3.21 14.46
N GLY A 89 8.94 -2.93 13.32
CA GLY A 89 8.02 -3.85 12.63
C GLY A 89 8.79 -5.08 12.16
N GLY A 90 9.07 -5.99 13.08
CA GLY A 90 9.69 -7.28 12.84
C GLY A 90 8.68 -8.28 12.29
N ASN A 91 9.20 -9.36 11.70
CA ASN A 91 8.42 -10.54 11.32
C ASN A 91 7.95 -11.34 12.55
N ASP A 92 7.39 -10.68 13.56
CA ASP A 92 6.92 -11.33 14.77
C ASP A 92 5.58 -12.01 14.50
N VAL A 93 5.68 -13.27 14.07
CA VAL A 93 4.57 -14.20 13.88
C VAL A 93 3.89 -14.53 15.22
N GLU A 94 4.58 -14.35 16.35
CA GLU A 94 4.12 -14.76 17.69
C GLU A 94 3.00 -13.89 18.28
N ASN A 95 2.87 -12.60 17.92
CA ASN A 95 1.89 -11.69 18.53
C ASN A 95 0.79 -11.24 17.56
N ARG A 96 0.36 -12.11 16.66
CA ARG A 96 -0.67 -11.79 15.66
C ARG A 96 -2.10 -11.95 16.14
#